data_AF-A0A357L6R5-F1
#
_entry.id   AF-A0A357L6R5-F1
#
_cell.length_a   1.000
_cell.length_b   1.000
_cell.length_c   1.000
_cell.angle_alpha   90.00
_cell.angle_beta   90.00
_cell.angle_gamma   90.00
#
_symmetry.space_group_name_H-M   'P 1'
#
loop_
_entity.id
_entity.type
_entity.pdbx_description
1 polymer ?
#
loop_
_entity_poly.entity_id
_entity_poly.type
_entity_poly.pdbx_seq_one_letter_code
_entity_poly.pdbx_strand_id
1 'polypeptide(L)' 'LVAWIAGGDGALGEALARPSVKVAAGETIIPRDADIRQAAEIAFLPPFSGG' A
#
# COMPACT_ATOMS: atom_id res chain seq x y z
N LEU A 1 3.88 4.42 -6.15
CA LEU A 1 4.04 3.00 -5.75
C LEU A 1 3.01 2.06 -6.40
N VAL A 2 1.71 2.17 -6.09
CA VAL A 2 0.70 1.25 -6.65
C VAL A 2 0.68 1.23 -8.18
N ALA A 3 0.80 2.40 -8.82
CA ALA A 3 0.91 2.47 -10.29
C ALA A 3 2.15 1.76 -10.85
N TRP A 4 3.26 1.74 -10.10
CA TRP A 4 4.46 1.01 -10.48
C TRP A 4 4.26 -0.50 -10.35
N ILE A 5 3.62 -0.95 -9.26
CA ILE A 5 3.24 -2.37 -9.07
C ILE A 5 2.30 -2.82 -10.19
N ALA A 6 1.28 -2.01 -10.53
CA ALA A 6 0.33 -2.28 -11.59
C ALA A 6 1.00 -2.47 -12.97
N GLY A 7 2.12 -1.79 -13.22
CA GLY A 7 2.91 -1.97 -14.43
C GLY A 7 3.58 -3.34 -14.55
N GLY A 8 3.85 -4.02 -13.41
CA GLY A 8 4.40 -5.39 -13.38
C GLY A 8 3.34 -6.48 -13.18
N ASP A 9 2.28 -6.17 -12.43
CA ASP A 9 1.14 -7.04 -12.18
C ASP A 9 -0.13 -6.19 -12.00
N GLY A 10 -0.94 -6.14 -13.06
CA GLY A 10 -2.15 -5.32 -13.09
C GLY A 10 -3.19 -5.76 -12.05
N ALA A 11 -3.39 -7.07 -11.86
CA ALA A 11 -4.37 -7.61 -10.94
C ALA A 11 -4.01 -7.27 -9.48
N LEU A 12 -2.72 -7.37 -9.15
CA LEU A 12 -2.22 -6.93 -7.85
C LEU A 12 -2.36 -5.42 -7.66
N GLY A 13 -2.03 -4.63 -8.69
CA GLY A 13 -2.19 -3.18 -8.66
C GLY A 13 -3.64 -2.75 -8.36
N GLU A 14 -4.60 -3.38 -9.01
CA GLU A 14 -6.04 -3.15 -8.79
C GLU A 14 -6.46 -3.53 -7.37
N ALA A 15 -6.02 -4.69 -6.87
CA ALA A 15 -6.34 -5.14 -5.52
C ALA A 15 -5.82 -4.17 -4.44
N LEU A 16 -4.60 -3.63 -4.62
CA LEU A 16 -3.98 -2.68 -3.70
C LEU A 16 -4.53 -1.25 -3.83
N ALA A 17 -5.15 -0.90 -4.96
CA ALA A 17 -5.81 0.38 -5.17
C ALA A 17 -7.12 0.54 -4.37
N ARG A 18 -7.69 -0.55 -3.86
CA ARG A 18 -8.94 -0.53 -3.07
C ARG A 18 -8.81 0.38 -1.84
N PRO A 19 -9.71 1.35 -1.61
CA PRO A 19 -9.61 2.31 -0.49
C PRO A 19 -9.55 1.67 0.91
N SER A 20 -10.08 0.45 1.01
CA SER A 20 -10.12 -0.36 2.22
C SER A 20 -8.76 -0.95 2.59
N VAL A 21 -7.83 -1.03 1.63
CA VAL A 21 -6.43 -1.40 1.87
C VAL A 21 -5.68 -0.18 2.39
N LYS A 22 -4.91 -0.34 3.47
CA LYS A 22 -4.03 0.69 4.02
C LYS A 22 -2.58 0.42 3.61
N VAL A 23 -1.78 1.48 3.54
CA VAL A 23 -0.35 1.38 3.26
C VAL A 23 0.39 1.80 4.52
N ALA A 24 1.38 1.00 4.93
CA ALA A 24 2.29 1.34 6.00
C ALA A 24 3.73 1.41 5.50
N ALA A 25 4.50 2.34 6.04
CA ALA A 25 5.93 2.46 5.83
C ALA A 25 6.62 2.48 7.20
N GLY A 26 7.55 1.55 7.42
CA GLY A 26 8.27 1.45 8.71
C GLY A 26 7.31 1.43 9.91
N GLU A 27 6.37 0.47 9.91
CA GLU A 27 5.39 0.25 10.98
C GLU A 27 4.34 1.38 11.17
N THR A 28 4.37 2.43 10.34
CA THR A 28 3.43 3.55 10.44
C THR A 28 2.47 3.56 9.26
N ILE A 29 1.15 3.65 9.50
CA ILE A 29 0.16 3.85 8.43
C ILE A 29 0.31 5.26 7.86
N ILE A 30 0.46 5.36 6.54
CA ILE A 30 0.69 6.61 5.82
C ILE A 30 -0.42 6.91 4.81
N PRO A 31 -0.60 8.20 4.43
CA PRO A 31 -1.38 8.56 3.24
C PRO A 31 -0.86 7.86 1.98
N ARG A 32 -1.75 7.61 1.01
CA ARG A 32 -1.39 6.88 -0.23
C ARG A 32 -0.46 7.67 -1.16
N ASP A 33 -0.47 8.98 -1.02
CA ASP A 33 0.32 9.96 -1.75
C ASP A 33 1.53 10.47 -0.95
N ALA A 34 1.81 9.89 0.21
CA ALA A 34 2.97 10.27 1.00
C ALA A 34 4.28 9.91 0.28
N ASP A 35 5.27 10.77 0.42
CA ASP A 35 6.62 10.52 -0.07
C ASP A 35 7.23 9.31 0.66
N ILE A 36 7.67 8.33 -0.11
CA ILE A 36 8.31 7.12 0.40
C ILE A 36 9.82 7.32 0.35
N ARG A 37 10.48 7.22 1.51
CA ARG A 37 11.94 7.28 1.59
C ARG A 37 12.56 6.04 0.93
N GLN A 38 13.78 6.20 0.41
CA GLN A 38 14.55 5.04 -0.06
C GLN A 38 14.73 4.01 1.05
N ALA A 39 14.68 2.73 0.67
CA ALA A 39 14.80 1.57 1.56
C ALA A 39 13.72 1.47 2.67
N ALA A 40 12.60 2.20 2.54
CA ALA A 40 11.47 2.02 3.45
C ALA A 40 10.84 0.63 3.27
N GLU A 41 10.60 -0.08 4.37
CA GLU A 41 9.78 -1.27 4.38
C GLU A 41 8.31 -0.90 4.18
N ILE A 42 7.66 -1.53 3.20
CA ILE A 42 6.26 -1.25 2.85
C ILE A 42 5.38 -2.46 3.14
N ALA A 43 4.28 -2.24 3.84
CA ALA A 43 3.23 -3.21 4.04
C ALA A 43 1.90 -2.71 3.48
N PHE A 44 1.12 -3.64 2.91
CA PHE A 44 -0.27 -3.40 2.51
C PHE A 44 -1.18 -4.16 3.45
N LEU A 45 -2.04 -3.44 4.16
CA LEU A 45 -2.86 -3.98 5.23
C LEU A 45 -4.32 -4.07 4.78
N PRO A 46 -4.99 -5.22 4.94
CA PRO A 46 -6.42 -5.35 4.68
C PRO A 46 -7.22 -4.49 5.67
N PRO A 47 -8.55 -4.35 5.46
CA PRO A 47 -9.41 -3.70 6.44
C PRO A 47 -9.27 -4.39 7.79
N PHE A 48 -9.00 -3.62 8.83
CA PHE A 48 -8.96 -4.14 10.19
C PHE A 48 -10.40 -4.49 10.61
N SER A 49 -10.65 -5.75 10.96
CA SER A 49 -11.94 -6.23 11.45
C SER A 49 -11.96 -6.29 12.99
N GLY A 50 -11.28 -5.34 13.66
CA GLY A 50 -10.94 -5.39 15.09
C GLY A 50 -11.99 -6.09 15.95
N GLY A 51 -11.56 -7.17 16.62
CA GLY A 51 -12.38 -7.96 17.54
C GLY A 51 -12.48 -7.34 18.92
#